data_AF-W1YBF8-F1
#
_entry.id   AF-W1YBF8-F1
#
_cell.length_a   1.000
_cell.length_b   1.000
_cell.length_c   1.000
_cell.angle_alpha   90.00
_cell.angle_beta   90.00
_cell.angle_gamma   90.00
#
_symmetry.space_group_name_H-M   'P 1'
#
loop_
_entity.id
_entity.type
_entity.pdbx_description
1 polymer ?
#
loop_
_entity_poly.entity_id
_entity_poly.type
_entity_poly.pdbx_seq_one_letter_code
_entity_poly.pdbx_strand_id
1 'polypeptide(L)'
;VNVRRNLTILDMFGPPKTNAGIRTVTLLQPALEALKEQYKLTGHHRKSEITFYHREYGRTEKQKLHFVFMPRVCNGKQKPYYSVSSLGARWNAAVKRAGIRRRNPYHTRHTFACWLLTAGANPAF
;
A
#
# COMPACT_ATOMS: atom_id res chain seq x y z
N VAL A 1 10.13 -3.51 5.49
CA VAL A 1 9.56 -3.02 4.21
C VAL A 1 10.08 -1.63 3.92
N ASN A 2 10.62 -1.40 2.73
CA ASN A 2 11.17 -0.10 2.33
C ASN A 2 10.14 0.71 1.54
N VAL A 3 9.69 1.83 2.10
CA VAL A 3 8.75 2.76 1.45
C VAL A 3 9.55 3.76 0.63
N ARG A 4 9.42 3.69 -0.71
CA ARG A 4 10.18 4.56 -1.63
C ARG A 4 9.33 5.15 -2.76
N ARG A 5 8.04 4.81 -2.82
CA ARG A 5 7.14 5.20 -3.90
C ARG A 5 5.80 5.61 -3.31
N ASN A 6 5.14 6.57 -3.96
CA ASN A 6 3.77 6.94 -3.71
C ASN A 6 2.98 6.90 -5.03
N LEU A 7 1.69 6.57 -4.94
CA LEU A 7 0.75 6.65 -6.06
C LEU A 7 -0.20 7.82 -5.80
N THR A 8 -0.31 8.74 -6.76
CA THR A 8 -1.24 9.86 -6.66
C THR A 8 -2.65 9.45 -7.08
N ILE A 9 -3.65 10.32 -6.82
CA ILE A 9 -5.03 10.11 -7.28
C ILE A 9 -5.11 10.10 -8.82
N LEU A 10 -4.17 10.77 -9.50
CA LEU A 10 -4.03 10.79 -10.95
C LEU A 10 -3.29 9.54 -11.50
N ASP A 11 -3.12 8.50 -10.68
CA ASP A 11 -2.45 7.25 -11.03
C ASP A 11 -0.97 7.40 -11.44
N MET A 12 -0.29 8.43 -10.93
CA MET A 12 1.12 8.68 -11.19
C MET A 12 1.98 8.15 -10.05
N PHE A 13 2.95 7.29 -10.37
CA PHE A 13 3.96 6.86 -9.40
C PHE A 13 5.05 7.91 -9.29
N GLY A 14 5.43 8.28 -8.07
CA GLY A 14 6.54 9.19 -7.84
C GLY A 14 7.20 8.95 -6.49
N PRO A 15 8.28 9.70 -6.18
CA PRO A 15 8.90 9.63 -4.87
C PRO A 15 7.96 10.20 -3.80
N PRO A 16 8.12 9.82 -2.53
CA PRO A 16 7.43 10.48 -1.43
C PRO A 16 7.69 11.99 -1.45
N LYS A 17 6.69 12.78 -1.01
CA LYS A 17 6.76 14.25 -1.00
C LYS A 17 7.94 14.77 -0.17
N THR A 18 8.25 14.12 0.95
CA THR A 18 9.31 14.51 1.88
C THR A 18 10.30 13.35 2.10
N ASN A 19 11.51 13.67 2.56
CA ASN A 19 12.52 12.64 2.88
C ASN A 19 12.05 11.70 4.01
N ALA A 20 11.28 12.21 4.98
CA ALA A 20 10.62 11.40 6.02
C ALA A 20 9.60 10.39 5.46
N GLY A 21 9.14 10.60 4.23
CA GLY A 21 8.31 9.63 3.51
C GLY A 21 9.08 8.40 3.04
N ILE A 22 10.41 8.50 2.91
CA ILE A 22 11.31 7.40 2.59
C ILE A 22 11.74 6.76 3.91
N ARG A 23 11.25 5.56 4.19
CA ARG A 23 11.49 4.90 5.48
C ARG A 23 11.44 3.39 5.38
N THR A 24 12.07 2.74 6.35
CA THR A 24 11.96 1.30 6.56
C THR A 24 10.96 1.05 7.67
N VAL A 25 9.98 0.18 7.43
CA VAL A 25 8.98 -0.22 8.42
C VAL A 25 9.20 -1.69 8.78
N THR A 26 9.37 -1.97 10.06
CA THR A 26 9.45 -3.34 10.59
C THR A 26 8.09 -4.01 10.50
N LEU A 27 8.07 -5.26 10.02
CA LEU A 27 6.84 -6.04 9.95
C LEU A 27 6.68 -6.85 11.24
N LEU A 28 5.49 -6.78 11.84
CA LEU A 28 5.10 -7.73 12.88
C LEU A 28 4.91 -9.12 12.27
N GLN A 29 5.05 -10.15 13.09
CA GLN A 29 4.90 -11.54 12.67
C GLN A 29 3.55 -11.82 11.93
N PRO A 30 2.38 -11.35 12.43
CA PRO A 30 1.11 -11.56 11.71
C PRO A 30 1.08 -10.88 10.33
N ALA A 31 1.77 -9.74 10.18
CA ALA A 31 1.85 -9.06 8.89
C ALA A 31 2.75 -9.82 7.91
N LEU A 32 3.84 -10.43 8.40
CA LEU A 32 4.70 -11.27 7.58
C LEU A 32 3.97 -12.52 7.08
N GLU A 33 3.21 -13.18 7.96
CA GLU A 33 2.38 -14.34 7.61
C GLU A 33 1.31 -13.97 6.56
N ALA A 34 0.60 -12.86 6.77
CA ALA A 34 -0.37 -12.37 5.79
C ALA A 34 0.27 -12.10 4.41
N LEU A 35 1.50 -11.59 4.37
CA LEU A 35 2.24 -11.39 3.11
C LEU A 35 2.67 -12.69 2.46
N LYS A 36 3.02 -13.72 3.23
CA LYS A 36 3.33 -15.06 2.71
C LYS A 36 2.09 -15.72 2.08
N GLU A 37 0.94 -15.63 2.73
CA GLU A 37 -0.32 -16.13 2.16
C GLU A 37 -0.72 -15.32 0.91
N GLN A 38 -0.56 -13.99 0.96
CA GLN A 38 -0.81 -13.14 -0.19
C GLN A 38 0.10 -13.49 -1.37
N TYR A 39 1.36 -13.86 -1.12
CA TYR A 39 2.29 -14.28 -2.16
C TYR A 39 1.84 -15.55 -2.88
N LYS A 40 1.16 -16.49 -2.21
CA LYS A 40 0.57 -17.67 -2.88
C LYS A 40 -0.46 -17.25 -3.94
N LEU A 41 -1.21 -16.18 -3.67
CA LEU A 41 -2.25 -15.66 -4.56
C LEU A 41 -1.69 -14.85 -5.73
N THR A 42 -0.75 -13.94 -5.46
CA THR A 42 -0.29 -12.96 -6.47
C THR A 42 1.15 -13.12 -6.92
N GLY A 43 1.95 -13.94 -6.23
CA GLY A 43 3.38 -14.15 -6.49
C GLY A 43 3.68 -14.63 -7.90
N HIS A 44 2.78 -15.42 -8.49
CA HIS A 44 2.92 -15.99 -9.83
C HIS A 44 2.65 -14.99 -10.97
N HIS A 45 2.12 -13.80 -10.69
CA HIS A 45 1.87 -12.81 -11.73
C HIS A 45 3.16 -12.21 -12.29
N ARG A 46 3.11 -11.85 -13.58
CA ARG A 46 4.24 -11.19 -14.27
C ARG A 46 4.48 -9.80 -13.70
N LYS A 47 5.75 -9.38 -13.71
CA LYS A 47 6.12 -8.01 -13.38
C LYS A 47 5.41 -7.03 -14.33
N SER A 48 4.84 -5.99 -13.77
CA SER A 48 4.15 -4.93 -14.51
C SER A 48 5.06 -3.73 -14.66
N GLU A 49 5.04 -3.12 -15.84
CA GLU A 49 5.79 -1.89 -16.08
C GLU A 49 5.00 -0.69 -15.58
N ILE A 50 5.70 0.23 -14.91
CA ILE A 50 5.18 1.53 -14.52
C ILE A 50 6.06 2.65 -15.06
N THR A 51 5.46 3.83 -15.21
CA THR A 51 6.19 5.08 -15.38
C THR A 51 6.36 5.73 -14.01
N PHE A 52 7.61 5.89 -13.57
CA PHE A 52 7.98 6.58 -12.34
C PHE A 52 8.37 8.03 -12.66
N TYR A 53 7.67 8.98 -12.08
CA TYR A 53 7.87 10.42 -12.27
C TYR A 53 8.78 10.94 -11.16
N HIS A 54 9.96 11.45 -11.53
CA HIS A 54 10.87 12.08 -10.59
C HIS A 54 10.37 13.48 -10.20
N ARG A 55 10.99 14.10 -9.18
CA ARG A 55 10.64 15.49 -8.79
C ARG A 55 11.04 16.51 -9.85
N GLU A 56 12.12 16.23 -10.56
CA GLU A 56 12.59 17.04 -11.69
C GLU A 56 11.58 16.95 -12.84
N TYR A 57 11.15 18.12 -13.34
CA TYR A 57 10.17 18.20 -14.41
C TYR A 57 10.65 17.45 -15.66
N GLY A 58 9.75 16.67 -16.27
CA GLY A 58 10.02 15.88 -17.47
C GLY A 58 10.85 14.61 -17.23
N ARG A 59 11.48 14.44 -16.07
CA ARG A 59 12.28 13.25 -15.76
C ARG A 59 11.38 12.08 -15.36
N THR A 60 11.36 11.05 -16.21
CA THR A 60 10.61 9.82 -15.98
C THR A 60 11.48 8.59 -16.17
N GLU A 61 11.10 7.49 -15.53
CA GLU A 61 11.82 6.23 -15.58
C GLU A 61 10.84 5.06 -15.70
N LYS A 62 11.13 4.09 -16.57
CA LYS A 62 10.35 2.86 -16.67
C LYS A 62 10.87 1.85 -15.65
N GLN A 63 9.98 1.37 -14.79
CA GLN A 63 10.31 0.38 -13.76
C GLN A 63 9.42 -0.84 -13.90
N LYS A 64 10.03 -2.04 -13.85
CA LYS A 64 9.30 -3.32 -13.83
C LYS A 64 9.14 -3.79 -12.39
N LEU A 65 7.92 -3.73 -11.87
CA LEU A 65 7.60 -4.04 -10.48
C LEU A 65 6.72 -5.29 -10.36
N HIS A 66 6.89 -6.02 -9.26
CA HIS A 66 5.94 -7.05 -8.84
C HIS A 66 5.04 -6.46 -7.75
N PHE A 67 3.73 -6.45 -7.98
CA PHE A 67 2.75 -5.90 -7.06
C PHE A 67 2.20 -6.98 -6.14
N VAL A 68 2.33 -6.75 -4.84
CA VAL A 68 1.84 -7.69 -3.82
C VAL A 68 0.32 -7.78 -3.82
N PHE A 69 -0.36 -6.63 -3.91
CA PHE A 69 -1.82 -6.54 -3.85
C PHE A 69 -2.40 -6.18 -5.21
N MET A 70 -3.03 -7.17 -5.85
CA MET A 70 -3.66 -7.03 -7.15
C MET A 70 -5.19 -7.15 -7.02
N PRO A 71 -5.99 -6.30 -7.69
CA PRO A 71 -7.44 -6.50 -7.79
C PRO A 71 -7.77 -7.79 -8.54
N ARG A 72 -8.94 -8.37 -8.26
CA ARG A 72 -9.47 -9.46 -9.10
C ARG A 72 -9.69 -8.96 -10.52
N VAL A 73 -9.58 -9.86 -11.49
CA VAL A 73 -9.93 -9.60 -12.89
C VAL A 73 -11.32 -8.97 -12.96
N CYS A 74 -11.43 -7.88 -13.73
CA CYS A 74 -12.68 -7.22 -14.02
C CYS A 74 -12.69 -6.84 -15.49
N ASN A 75 -13.83 -7.03 -16.17
CA ASN A 75 -13.99 -6.79 -17.61
C ASN A 75 -12.89 -7.47 -18.45
N GLY A 76 -12.55 -8.71 -18.11
CA GLY A 76 -11.51 -9.50 -18.78
C GLY A 76 -10.07 -9.01 -18.58
N LYS A 77 -9.84 -7.95 -17.80
CA LYS A 77 -8.51 -7.35 -17.59
C LYS A 77 -8.02 -7.54 -16.16
N GLN A 78 -6.82 -8.12 -16.02
CA GLN A 78 -6.10 -8.19 -14.75
C GLN A 78 -5.34 -6.88 -14.55
N LYS A 79 -5.82 -6.03 -13.64
CA LYS A 79 -5.09 -4.81 -13.28
C LYS A 79 -3.91 -5.14 -12.35
N PRO A 80 -2.77 -4.44 -12.49
CA PRO A 80 -1.57 -4.73 -11.72
C PRO A 80 -1.63 -4.25 -10.26
N TYR A 81 -2.41 -3.21 -9.95
CA TYR A 81 -2.54 -2.65 -8.61
C TYR A 81 -3.90 -1.95 -8.44
N TYR A 82 -4.21 -1.58 -7.20
CA TYR A 82 -5.41 -0.83 -6.84
C TYR A 82 -5.23 0.67 -7.08
N SER A 83 -6.25 1.33 -7.66
CA SER A 83 -6.29 2.80 -7.62
C SER A 83 -6.53 3.28 -6.19
N VAL A 84 -6.05 4.49 -5.88
CA VAL A 84 -6.22 5.12 -4.56
C VAL A 84 -7.70 5.19 -4.16
N SER A 85 -8.59 5.54 -5.09
CA SER A 85 -10.04 5.63 -4.86
C SER A 85 -10.69 4.28 -4.57
N SER A 86 -10.23 3.20 -5.24
CA SER A 86 -10.82 1.86 -5.09
C SER A 86 -10.60 1.26 -3.70
N LEU A 87 -9.48 1.59 -3.05
CA LEU A 87 -9.19 1.15 -1.68
C LEU A 87 -10.16 1.75 -0.68
N GLY A 88 -10.47 3.04 -0.79
CA GLY A 88 -11.43 3.72 0.08
C GLY A 88 -12.84 3.13 -0.02
N ALA A 89 -13.30 2.87 -1.25
CA ALA A 89 -14.61 2.23 -1.48
C ALA A 89 -14.67 0.82 -0.86
N ARG A 90 -13.62 0.01 -1.05
CA ARG A 90 -13.56 -1.34 -0.50
C ARG A 90 -13.50 -1.35 1.02
N TRP A 91 -12.75 -0.42 1.62
CA TRP A 91 -12.73 -0.26 3.06
C TRP A 91 -14.13 0.06 3.61
N ASN A 92 -14.83 1.04 3.02
CA ASN A 92 -16.19 1.38 3.45
C ASN A 92 -17.15 0.19 3.36
N ALA A 93 -17.04 -0.60 2.28
CA ALA A 93 -17.83 -1.82 2.12
C ALA A 93 -17.49 -2.88 3.19
N ALA A 94 -16.21 -3.09 3.49
CA ALA A 94 -15.76 -4.03 4.52
C ALA A 94 -16.27 -3.62 5.91
N VAL A 95 -16.13 -2.35 6.27
CA VAL A 95 -16.61 -1.76 7.53
C VAL A 95 -18.13 -1.93 7.66
N LYS A 96 -18.90 -1.63 6.60
CA LYS A 96 -20.36 -1.82 6.58
C LYS A 96 -20.75 -3.28 6.78
N ARG A 97 -20.09 -4.21 6.08
CA ARG A 97 -20.34 -5.66 6.20
C ARG A 97 -19.98 -6.23 7.57
N ALA A 98 -18.98 -5.65 8.24
CA ALA A 98 -18.60 -6.03 9.59
C ALA A 98 -19.57 -5.48 10.66
N GLY A 99 -20.57 -4.68 10.29
CA GLY A 99 -21.54 -4.11 11.24
C GLY A 99 -20.97 -3.04 12.16
N ILE A 100 -19.77 -2.53 11.89
CA ILE A 100 -19.10 -1.53 12.73
C ILE A 100 -19.39 -0.11 12.24
N ARG A 101 -19.36 0.86 13.16
CA ARG A 101 -19.48 2.29 12.83
C ARG A 101 -18.42 2.68 11.80
N ARG A 102 -18.79 3.54 10.85
CA ARG A 102 -17.87 4.08 9.84
C ARG A 102 -16.57 4.57 10.48
N ARG A 103 -15.43 4.04 10.04
CA ARG A 103 -14.08 4.52 10.41
C ARG A 103 -13.31 4.94 9.17
N ASN A 104 -12.46 5.96 9.32
CA ASN A 104 -11.46 6.30 8.31
C ASN A 104 -10.34 5.24 8.33
N PRO A 105 -9.89 4.69 7.19
CA PRO A 105 -8.75 3.77 7.16
C PRO A 105 -7.53 4.28 7.94
N TYR A 106 -7.31 5.59 7.94
CA TYR A 106 -6.19 6.23 8.65
C TYR A 106 -6.20 5.95 10.17
N HIS A 107 -7.37 5.68 10.78
CA HIS A 107 -7.44 5.32 12.20
C HIS A 107 -6.76 3.97 12.52
N THR A 108 -6.65 3.07 11.56
CA THR A 108 -5.90 1.81 11.75
C THR A 108 -4.41 2.09 12.00
N ARG A 109 -3.84 3.09 11.31
CA ARG A 109 -2.47 3.56 11.52
C ARG A 109 -2.29 4.15 12.91
N HIS A 110 -3.24 4.96 13.37
CA HIS A 110 -3.21 5.51 14.73
C HIS A 110 -3.26 4.42 15.78
N THR A 111 -4.17 3.45 15.62
CA THR A 111 -4.31 2.32 16.56
C THR A 111 -3.01 1.53 16.65
N PHE A 112 -2.40 1.23 15.50
CA PHE A 112 -1.10 0.55 15.43
C PHE A 112 0.00 1.33 16.18
N ALA A 113 0.12 2.64 15.94
CA ALA A 113 1.11 3.47 16.61
C ALA A 113 0.89 3.49 18.13
N CYS A 114 -0.36 3.70 18.58
CA CYS A 114 -0.69 3.71 20.00
C CYS A 114 -0.38 2.37 20.68
N TRP A 115 -0.72 1.24 20.05
CA TRP A 115 -0.44 -0.09 20.60
C TRP A 115 1.06 -0.34 20.73
N LEU A 116 1.87 0.07 19.75
CA LEU A 116 3.31 -0.05 19.86
C LEU A 116 3.87 0.81 21.00
N LEU A 117 3.40 2.05 21.16
CA LEU A 117 3.81 2.92 22.26
C LEU A 117 3.43 2.34 23.63
N THR A 118 2.21 1.83 23.78
CA THR A 118 1.77 1.17 25.02
C THR A 118 2.58 -0.09 25.31
N ALA A 119 3.02 -0.82 24.29
CA ALA A 119 3.92 -1.97 24.44
C ALA A 119 5.38 -1.58 24.73
N GLY A 120 5.67 -0.30 24.95
CA GLY A 120 7.01 0.20 25.30
C GLY A 120 7.92 0.47 24.11
N ALA A 121 7.39 0.55 22.88
CA ALA A 121 8.19 0.91 21.72
C ALA A 121 8.69 2.35 21.82
N ASN A 122 9.97 2.57 21.48
CA ASN A 122 10.57 3.89 21.49
C ASN A 122 9.97 4.77 20.37
N PRO A 123 9.37 5.93 20.67
CA PRO A 123 8.76 6.82 19.68
C PRO A 123 9.75 7.42 18.66
N ALA A 124 11.06 7.36 18.94
CA ALA A 124 12.10 7.88 18.06
C ALA A 124 12.50 6.93 16.91
N PHE A 125 12.03 5.68 16.89
CA PHE A 125 12.46 4.63 15.95
C PHE A 125 11.30 3.96 15.19
#